data_AF-A0A948RRP0-F1
#
_entry.id   AF-A0A948RRP0-F1
#
_cell.length_a   1.000
_cell.length_b   1.000
_cell.length_c   1.000
_cell.angle_alpha   90.00
_cell.angle_beta   90.00
_cell.angle_gamma   90.00
#
_symmetry.space_group_name_H-M   'P 1'
#
loop_
_entity.id
_entity.type
_entity.pdbx_description
1 polymer ?
#
loop_
_entity_poly.entity_id
_entity_poly.type
_entity_poly.pdbx_seq_one_letter_code
_entity_poly.pdbx_strand_id
1 'polypeptide(L)'
;METKKPRSPAAAFVIVLLACTVTLSTNGAAFQAAETGTAGGGRGFDTWFLLLNPGEEEAHATLRYMTEGGSTAVERRVDVGPGVRASVFADESVEGVSFSTTVVSDEPLVVERAEYFEYRGGTTGGHAKPGVIEASGEWYFAEGCTADGFSTWLLVENPADGTATIDVTFMREGGGEIVERYGIAPMSRFTLDLGSVPGLGRANVSMHLTSDRPVIAERAMYFAYAGRIEGGDVVTGATAPSFDWRFAEGYSGGGFDTWVLLMNPNDRPLRAQVYLDTGDT
;
A
#
# COMPACT_ATOMS: atom_id res chain seq x y z
N MET A 1 -36.01 -15.79 -47.39
CA MET A 1 -36.83 -14.81 -46.65
C MET A 1 -35.97 -14.33 -45.50
N GLU A 2 -35.35 -13.17 -45.68
CA GLU A 2 -34.59 -12.47 -44.65
C GLU A 2 -35.52 -12.06 -43.50
N THR A 3 -35.04 -12.15 -42.26
CA THR A 3 -35.42 -11.17 -41.23
C THR A 3 -34.17 -10.81 -40.42
N LYS A 4 -33.57 -9.71 -40.86
CA LYS A 4 -32.46 -8.98 -40.25
C LYS A 4 -32.93 -8.36 -38.93
N LYS A 5 -32.27 -8.69 -37.81
CA LYS A 5 -32.52 -8.07 -36.50
C LYS A 5 -32.13 -6.57 -36.57
N PRO A 6 -32.95 -5.65 -36.04
CA PRO A 6 -32.65 -4.22 -36.15
C PRO A 6 -31.38 -3.87 -35.38
N ARG A 7 -30.47 -3.13 -36.03
CA ARG A 7 -29.34 -2.46 -35.37
C ARG A 7 -29.88 -1.38 -34.44
N SER A 8 -29.53 -1.42 -33.16
CA SER A 8 -29.71 -0.26 -32.29
C SER A 8 -28.75 0.86 -32.74
N PRO A 9 -29.10 2.14 -32.52
CA PRO A 9 -28.21 3.24 -32.85
C PRO A 9 -26.99 3.21 -31.93
N ALA A 10 -25.85 3.59 -32.49
CA ALA A 10 -24.57 3.67 -31.82
C ALA A 10 -24.68 4.46 -30.50
N ALA A 11 -24.41 3.79 -29.38
CA ALA A 11 -23.99 4.49 -28.19
C ALA A 11 -22.52 4.86 -28.42
N ALA A 12 -22.24 6.16 -28.50
CA ALA A 12 -20.88 6.65 -28.38
C ALA A 12 -20.34 6.16 -27.03
N PHE A 13 -19.45 5.17 -27.06
CA PHE A 13 -18.69 4.79 -25.88
C PHE A 13 -17.75 5.95 -25.58
N VAL A 14 -18.08 6.71 -24.54
CA VAL A 14 -17.07 7.52 -23.85
C VAL A 14 -16.15 6.51 -23.20
N ILE A 15 -14.98 6.27 -23.81
CA ILE A 15 -13.85 5.68 -23.11
C ILE A 15 -13.49 6.69 -22.03
N VAL A 16 -14.05 6.52 -20.84
CA VAL A 16 -13.48 7.14 -19.65
C VAL A 16 -12.25 6.32 -19.33
N LEU A 17 -11.11 6.72 -19.91
CA LEU A 17 -9.81 6.47 -19.31
C LEU A 17 -9.88 7.09 -17.92
N LEU A 18 -10.26 6.29 -16.92
CA LEU A 18 -10.08 6.67 -15.54
C LEU A 18 -8.57 6.56 -15.33
N ALA A 19 -7.88 7.67 -15.58
CA ALA A 19 -6.59 7.92 -14.98
C ALA A 19 -6.72 7.54 -13.50
N CYS A 20 -5.72 6.83 -12.97
CA CYS A 20 -5.43 6.85 -11.55
C CYS A 20 -5.69 8.28 -11.08
N THR A 21 -6.70 8.51 -10.25
CA THR A 21 -7.00 9.85 -9.75
C THR A 21 -5.86 10.20 -8.82
N VAL A 22 -4.76 10.68 -9.40
CA VAL A 22 -3.80 11.53 -8.74
C VAL A 22 -4.61 12.76 -8.36
N THR A 23 -5.11 12.77 -7.14
CA THR A 23 -5.70 13.97 -6.58
C THR A 23 -4.58 14.99 -6.48
N LEU A 24 -4.55 15.94 -7.41
CA LEU A 24 -3.70 17.12 -7.32
C LEU A 24 -4.21 17.94 -6.13
N SER A 25 -3.54 17.84 -4.98
CA SER A 25 -3.82 18.70 -3.83
C SER A 25 -3.31 20.10 -4.14
N THR A 26 -4.20 21.09 -4.08
CA THR A 26 -3.92 22.49 -4.45
C THR A 26 -3.35 23.32 -3.29
N ASN A 27 -2.91 22.72 -2.19
CA ASN A 27 -2.22 23.40 -1.09
C ASN A 27 -1.30 22.41 -0.36
N GLY A 28 0.03 22.60 -0.45
CA GLY A 28 1.04 21.87 0.33
C GLY A 28 0.80 20.35 0.38
N ALA A 29 1.04 19.65 -0.73
CA ALA A 29 0.77 18.22 -0.80
C ALA A 29 1.76 17.45 0.09
N ALA A 30 1.26 16.76 1.11
CA ALA A 30 2.02 15.81 1.92
C ALA A 30 1.74 14.39 1.41
N PHE A 31 2.76 13.70 0.90
CA PHE A 31 2.67 12.28 0.50
C PHE A 31 3.31 11.40 1.57
N GLN A 32 2.66 10.31 1.93
CA GLN A 32 3.11 9.45 3.03
C GLN A 32 3.30 7.99 2.58
N ALA A 33 4.28 7.34 3.20
CA ALA A 33 4.74 6.00 2.86
C ALA A 33 5.42 5.37 4.09
N ALA A 34 4.98 4.21 4.59
CA ALA A 34 5.61 3.52 5.72
C ALA A 34 6.22 2.19 5.28
N GLU A 35 7.53 1.95 5.44
CA GLU A 35 8.17 0.67 5.07
C GLU A 35 9.25 0.20 6.04
N THR A 36 9.67 -1.05 5.85
CA THR A 36 10.76 -1.68 6.60
C THR A 36 11.94 -2.08 5.73
N GLY A 37 13.11 -1.50 6.00
CA GLY A 37 14.37 -2.22 5.89
C GLY A 37 14.60 -2.99 7.19
N THR A 38 14.75 -4.31 7.15
CA THR A 38 15.02 -5.11 8.36
C THR A 38 16.22 -4.56 9.10
N ALA A 39 16.06 -4.27 10.40
CA ALA A 39 17.15 -3.91 11.31
C ALA A 39 18.16 -5.06 11.38
N GLY A 40 19.20 -4.99 10.55
CA GLY A 40 20.15 -6.09 10.40
C GLY A 40 21.11 -5.93 9.23
N GLY A 41 21.66 -4.74 8.99
CA GLY A 41 22.91 -4.53 8.23
C GLY A 41 23.09 -5.28 6.90
N GLY A 42 22.01 -5.59 6.20
CA GLY A 42 22.03 -6.35 4.95
C GLY A 42 21.46 -5.51 3.82
N ARG A 43 22.12 -5.57 2.67
CA ARG A 43 21.74 -4.99 1.37
C ARG A 43 20.46 -5.63 0.80
N GLY A 44 19.39 -5.60 1.58
CA GLY A 44 18.18 -6.38 1.31
C GLY A 44 17.08 -5.58 0.64
N PHE A 45 17.12 -4.25 0.67
CA PHE A 45 16.07 -3.37 0.17
C PHE A 45 16.69 -2.11 -0.42
N ASP A 46 16.34 -1.81 -1.68
CA ASP A 46 16.65 -0.56 -2.36
C ASP A 46 15.35 0.22 -2.55
N THR A 47 15.15 1.29 -1.76
CA THR A 47 13.93 2.10 -1.84
C THR A 47 14.17 3.37 -2.66
N TRP A 48 13.30 3.61 -3.63
CA TRP A 48 13.30 4.78 -4.50
C TRP A 48 12.00 5.57 -4.36
N PHE A 49 12.12 6.90 -4.27
CA PHE A 49 10.99 7.82 -4.42
C PHE A 49 11.04 8.46 -5.80
N LEU A 50 9.93 8.34 -6.53
CA LEU A 50 9.75 8.86 -7.87
C LEU A 50 8.77 10.03 -7.80
N LEU A 51 9.25 11.24 -8.10
CA LEU A 51 8.48 12.47 -8.03
C LEU A 51 8.26 12.97 -9.46
N LEU A 52 7.02 12.94 -9.95
CA LEU A 52 6.63 13.54 -11.22
C LEU A 52 6.00 14.91 -10.94
N ASN A 53 6.52 15.95 -11.61
CA ASN A 53 5.90 17.26 -11.66
C ASN A 53 5.10 17.40 -12.97
N PRO A 54 3.76 17.29 -12.94
CA PRO A 54 2.93 17.52 -14.13
C PRO A 54 2.64 19.01 -14.38
N GLY A 55 3.06 19.90 -13.47
CA GLY A 55 2.84 21.34 -13.53
C GLY A 55 3.77 22.07 -14.48
N GLU A 56 3.55 23.38 -14.58
CA GLU A 56 4.30 24.30 -15.44
C GLU A 56 5.38 25.09 -14.68
N GLU A 57 5.38 25.05 -13.34
CA GLU A 57 6.39 25.66 -12.46
C GLU A 57 7.31 24.60 -11.85
N GLU A 58 8.51 24.99 -11.43
CA GLU A 58 9.42 24.12 -10.67
C GLU A 58 8.87 23.87 -9.27
N ALA A 59 8.89 22.61 -8.83
CA ALA A 59 8.43 22.19 -7.52
C ALA A 59 9.62 22.01 -6.56
N HIS A 60 9.55 22.61 -5.38
CA HIS A 60 10.54 22.44 -4.31
C HIS A 60 9.99 21.45 -3.26
N ALA A 61 10.38 20.19 -3.39
CA ALA A 61 9.95 19.12 -2.49
C ALA A 61 10.95 18.86 -1.36
N THR A 62 10.44 18.50 -0.19
CA THR A 62 11.21 17.98 0.95
C THR A 62 10.69 16.60 1.32
N LEU A 63 11.55 15.58 1.20
CA LEU A 63 11.30 14.24 1.72
C LEU A 63 11.83 14.19 3.16
N ARG A 64 10.99 13.76 4.09
CA ARG A 64 11.30 13.64 5.51
C ARG A 64 11.16 12.18 5.93
N TYR A 65 12.28 11.55 6.27
CA TYR A 65 12.37 10.15 6.67
C TYR A 65 12.21 10.02 8.19
N MET A 66 11.16 9.35 8.67
CA MET A 66 10.87 9.11 10.08
C MET A 66 11.18 7.67 10.46
N THR A 67 12.00 7.47 11.50
CA THR A 67 12.40 6.15 11.98
C THR A 67 11.58 5.73 13.19
N GLU A 68 11.65 4.46 13.60
CA GLU A 68 10.92 3.92 14.77
C GLU A 68 11.26 4.63 16.09
N GLY A 69 12.43 5.27 16.18
CA GLY A 69 12.90 5.98 17.37
C GLY A 69 12.39 7.43 17.53
N GLY A 70 11.60 7.95 16.58
CA GLY A 70 10.87 9.24 16.67
C GLY A 70 11.70 10.52 16.89
N SER A 71 13.04 10.46 16.89
CA SER A 71 13.89 11.56 17.37
C SER A 71 14.84 12.16 16.33
N THR A 72 14.93 11.58 15.13
CA THR A 72 15.76 12.13 14.06
C THR A 72 15.10 11.89 12.71
N ALA A 73 14.30 12.88 12.28
CA ALA A 73 13.87 12.91 10.90
C ALA A 73 15.06 13.37 10.03
N VAL A 74 15.42 12.59 9.02
CA VAL A 74 16.36 13.05 7.99
C VAL A 74 15.56 13.75 6.91
N GLU A 75 16.00 14.92 6.47
CA GLU A 75 15.35 15.66 5.39
C GLU A 75 16.21 15.70 4.13
N ARG A 76 15.59 15.45 2.98
CA ARG A 76 16.19 15.57 1.66
C ARG A 76 15.35 16.51 0.80
N ARG A 77 15.95 17.63 0.40
CA ARG A 77 15.35 18.55 -0.58
C ARG A 77 15.60 18.07 -2.00
N VAL A 78 14.60 18.25 -2.86
CA VAL A 78 14.62 17.88 -4.28
C VAL A 78 13.83 18.92 -5.06
N ASP A 79 14.48 19.49 -6.06
CA ASP A 79 13.83 20.39 -7.01
C ASP A 79 13.40 19.56 -8.23
N VAL A 80 12.13 19.70 -8.64
CA VAL A 80 11.56 18.96 -9.76
C VAL A 80 11.05 19.98 -10.77
N GLY A 81 11.77 20.14 -11.88
CA GLY A 81 11.36 21.04 -12.95
C GLY A 81 9.98 20.67 -13.55
N PRO A 82 9.38 21.56 -14.34
CA PRO A 82 8.06 21.34 -14.93
C PRO A 82 8.08 20.24 -15.99
N GLY A 83 7.03 19.41 -16.01
CA GLY A 83 6.85 18.32 -16.98
C GLY A 83 7.91 17.22 -16.91
N VAL A 84 8.71 17.16 -15.84
CA VAL A 84 9.75 16.14 -15.65
C VAL A 84 9.56 15.35 -14.35
N ARG A 85 10.36 14.30 -14.21
CA ARG A 85 10.43 13.52 -12.97
C ARG A 85 11.82 13.59 -12.35
N ALA A 86 11.87 13.46 -11.03
CA ALA A 86 13.06 13.20 -10.25
C ALA A 86 12.98 11.82 -9.57
N SER A 87 14.13 11.21 -9.33
CA SER A 87 14.25 9.94 -8.59
C SER A 87 15.20 10.14 -7.42
N VAL A 88 14.79 9.71 -6.23
CA VAL A 88 15.56 9.84 -4.99
C VAL A 88 15.83 8.43 -4.47
N PHE A 89 17.10 8.09 -4.31
CA PHE A 89 17.49 6.84 -3.67
C PHE A 89 17.56 7.05 -2.15
N ALA A 90 16.76 6.30 -1.39
CA ALA A 90 16.58 6.53 0.05
C ALA A 90 17.87 6.28 0.84
N ASP A 91 18.67 5.29 0.44
CA ASP A 91 19.92 4.89 1.13
C ASP A 91 20.97 6.01 1.16
N GLU A 92 20.90 6.98 0.24
CA GLU A 92 21.75 8.17 0.29
C GLU A 92 21.42 9.09 1.49
N SER A 93 20.23 8.93 2.08
CA SER A 93 19.71 9.72 3.21
C SER A 93 19.57 8.89 4.48
N VAL A 94 19.10 7.65 4.37
CA VAL A 94 18.82 6.75 5.49
C VAL A 94 19.25 5.32 5.14
N GLU A 95 20.42 4.91 5.64
CA GLU A 95 20.95 3.55 5.38
C GLU A 95 20.73 2.63 6.58
N GLY A 96 20.30 1.39 6.33
CA GLY A 96 20.28 0.31 7.31
C GLY A 96 19.23 0.44 8.41
N VAL A 97 18.20 1.28 8.23
CA VAL A 97 17.12 1.50 9.19
C VAL A 97 15.75 1.42 8.51
N SER A 98 14.72 0.99 9.24
CA SER A 98 13.32 1.12 8.79
C SER A 98 12.87 2.58 8.89
N PHE A 99 12.18 3.07 7.87
CA PHE A 99 11.69 4.45 7.81
C PHE A 99 10.30 4.56 7.15
N SER A 100 9.57 5.61 7.52
CA SER A 100 8.47 6.15 6.74
C SER A 100 8.91 7.47 6.12
N THR A 101 8.20 7.95 5.11
CA THR A 101 8.57 9.16 4.39
C THR A 101 7.36 10.04 4.23
N THR A 102 7.46 11.29 4.72
CA THR A 102 6.55 12.37 4.32
C THR A 102 7.22 13.20 3.22
N VAL A 103 6.56 13.44 2.09
CA VAL A 103 7.03 14.35 1.03
C VAL A 103 6.16 15.59 1.03
N VAL A 104 6.71 16.77 1.29
CA VAL A 104 6.01 18.06 1.23
C VAL A 104 6.53 18.86 0.05
N SER A 105 5.64 19.38 -0.78
CA SER A 105 5.98 20.21 -1.94
C SER A 105 5.16 21.50 -1.96
N ASP A 106 5.72 22.58 -2.50
CA ASP A 106 5.02 23.84 -2.75
C ASP A 106 4.14 23.78 -4.01
N GLU A 107 4.55 23.03 -5.02
CA GLU A 107 3.73 22.69 -6.20
C GLU A 107 3.16 21.25 -6.13
N PRO A 108 2.03 20.95 -6.80
CA PRO A 108 1.47 19.61 -6.87
C PRO A 108 2.39 18.60 -7.57
N LEU A 109 2.65 17.47 -6.92
CA LEU A 109 3.43 16.36 -7.47
C LEU A 109 2.61 15.07 -7.55
N VAL A 110 3.11 14.12 -8.33
CA VAL A 110 2.73 12.70 -8.21
C VAL A 110 3.93 11.98 -7.61
N VAL A 111 3.73 11.30 -6.48
CA VAL A 111 4.81 10.58 -5.79
C VAL A 111 4.49 9.10 -5.79
N GLU A 112 5.48 8.30 -6.18
CA GLU A 112 5.45 6.84 -6.08
C GLU A 112 6.68 6.37 -5.29
N ARG A 113 6.49 5.33 -4.49
CA ARG A 113 7.59 4.56 -3.90
C ARG A 113 7.77 3.29 -4.73
N ALA A 114 8.98 3.01 -5.16
CA ALA A 114 9.38 1.74 -5.75
C ALA A 114 10.44 1.10 -4.87
N GLU A 115 10.37 -0.21 -4.70
CA GLU A 115 11.30 -0.96 -3.87
C GLU A 115 11.71 -2.25 -4.56
N TYR A 116 12.99 -2.58 -4.42
CA TYR A 116 13.59 -3.82 -4.92
C TYR A 116 14.31 -4.49 -3.77
N PHE A 117 14.19 -5.81 -3.65
CA PHE A 117 14.66 -6.48 -2.46
C PHE A 117 15.20 -7.89 -2.69
N GLU A 118 16.06 -8.28 -1.75
CA GLU A 118 16.42 -9.65 -1.41
C GLU A 118 16.01 -9.89 0.06
N TYR A 119 14.76 -10.28 0.25
CA TYR A 119 14.17 -10.48 1.56
C TYR A 119 14.73 -11.74 2.23
N ARG A 120 15.27 -11.55 3.44
CA ARG A 120 15.88 -12.60 4.29
C ARG A 120 16.93 -13.46 3.55
N GLY A 121 17.62 -12.89 2.55
CA GLY A 121 18.69 -13.55 1.80
C GLY A 121 18.19 -14.68 0.87
N GLY A 122 16.90 -14.67 0.50
CA GLY A 122 16.31 -15.76 -0.26
C GLY A 122 15.21 -15.34 -1.24
N THR A 123 14.30 -14.44 -0.86
CA THR A 123 13.20 -14.02 -1.74
C THR A 123 13.57 -12.73 -2.46
N THR A 124 13.74 -12.80 -3.77
CA THR A 124 14.00 -11.62 -4.61
C THR A 124 12.72 -11.06 -5.22
N GLY A 125 12.66 -9.74 -5.38
CA GLY A 125 11.49 -9.12 -5.98
C GLY A 125 11.51 -7.60 -5.95
N GLY A 126 10.36 -7.02 -6.24
CA GLY A 126 10.13 -5.60 -6.08
C GLY A 126 8.64 -5.29 -6.16
N HIS A 127 8.26 -4.14 -5.61
CA HIS A 127 6.90 -3.62 -5.67
C HIS A 127 6.92 -2.10 -5.68
N ALA A 128 5.84 -1.48 -6.17
CA ALA A 128 5.69 -0.03 -6.16
C ALA A 128 4.25 0.36 -5.81
N LYS A 129 4.09 1.54 -5.23
CA LYS A 129 2.77 2.12 -4.94
C LYS A 129 2.79 3.66 -4.96
N PRO A 130 1.69 4.31 -5.37
CA PRO A 130 1.54 5.75 -5.21
C PRO A 130 1.50 6.15 -3.74
N GLY A 131 2.01 7.33 -3.41
CA GLY A 131 1.92 7.90 -2.06
C GLY A 131 0.48 8.13 -1.63
N VAL A 132 0.25 8.14 -0.31
CA VAL A 132 -1.06 8.46 0.27
C VAL A 132 -1.09 9.94 0.62
N ILE A 133 -2.22 10.61 0.37
CA ILE A 133 -2.37 12.05 0.61
C ILE A 133 -3.09 12.40 1.92
N GLU A 134 -3.76 11.43 2.55
CA GLU A 134 -4.51 11.63 3.79
C GLU A 134 -4.33 10.47 4.76
N ALA A 135 -4.06 10.80 6.03
CA ALA A 135 -4.11 9.86 7.15
C ALA A 135 -5.56 9.59 7.57
N SER A 136 -5.81 8.39 8.11
CA SER A 136 -7.13 7.94 8.54
C SER A 136 -7.07 7.30 9.93
N GLY A 137 -8.17 7.38 10.66
CA GLY A 137 -8.36 6.63 11.91
C GLY A 137 -8.84 5.19 11.69
N GLU A 138 -9.11 4.81 10.44
CA GLU A 138 -9.71 3.52 10.04
C GLU A 138 -8.99 2.98 8.81
N TRP A 139 -8.55 1.72 8.86
CA TRP A 139 -7.90 1.03 7.75
C TRP A 139 -8.30 -0.45 7.66
N TYR A 140 -8.56 -0.93 6.45
CA TYR A 140 -9.03 -2.28 6.15
C TYR A 140 -8.13 -2.97 5.14
N PHE A 141 -7.75 -4.20 5.42
CA PHE A 141 -6.95 -5.06 4.54
C PHE A 141 -7.60 -6.43 4.41
N ALA A 142 -8.04 -6.76 3.20
CA ALA A 142 -8.69 -8.05 2.94
C ALA A 142 -7.70 -9.23 2.81
N GLU A 143 -6.41 -8.94 2.66
CA GLU A 143 -5.33 -9.91 2.47
C GLU A 143 -4.35 -9.90 3.65
N GLY A 144 -3.74 -11.06 3.87
CA GLY A 144 -2.68 -11.35 4.81
C GLY A 144 -2.45 -12.87 4.84
N CYS A 145 -1.20 -13.28 4.74
CA CYS A 145 -0.80 -14.69 4.85
C CYS A 145 0.56 -14.79 5.53
N THR A 146 0.65 -15.68 6.51
CA THR A 146 1.89 -16.02 7.23
C THR A 146 2.25 -17.50 7.09
N ALA A 147 1.59 -18.20 6.17
CA ALA A 147 1.79 -19.61 5.90
C ALA A 147 2.52 -19.82 4.57
N ASP A 148 3.01 -21.03 4.37
CA ASP A 148 3.39 -21.58 3.06
C ASP A 148 4.27 -20.69 2.17
N GLY A 149 5.25 -20.03 2.80
CA GLY A 149 6.24 -19.20 2.12
C GLY A 149 5.90 -17.70 2.08
N PHE A 150 4.82 -17.27 2.74
CA PHE A 150 4.45 -15.86 2.87
C PHE A 150 4.86 -15.28 4.23
N SER A 151 5.36 -14.05 4.20
CA SER A 151 5.52 -13.17 5.36
C SER A 151 4.65 -11.93 5.14
N THR A 152 3.78 -11.59 6.09
CA THR A 152 2.98 -10.36 6.05
C THR A 152 3.41 -9.41 7.16
N TRP A 153 3.49 -8.13 6.82
CA TRP A 153 3.87 -7.04 7.72
C TRP A 153 2.80 -5.95 7.70
N LEU A 154 2.43 -5.45 8.88
CA LEU A 154 1.64 -4.23 9.03
C LEU A 154 2.58 -3.07 9.33
N LEU A 155 2.45 -2.01 8.55
CA LEU A 155 3.35 -0.86 8.54
C LEU A 155 2.51 0.37 8.86
N VAL A 156 2.88 1.12 9.90
CA VAL A 156 2.08 2.26 10.35
C VAL A 156 2.97 3.48 10.55
N GLU A 157 2.60 4.60 9.93
CA GLU A 157 3.20 5.91 10.20
C GLU A 157 2.25 6.72 11.08
N ASN A 158 2.80 7.28 12.15
CA ASN A 158 2.15 8.31 12.95
C ASN A 158 2.74 9.68 12.61
N PRO A 159 2.04 10.48 11.79
CA PRO A 159 2.51 11.80 11.40
C PRO A 159 2.16 12.91 12.39
N ALA A 160 1.54 12.57 13.53
CA ALA A 160 1.13 13.55 14.53
C ALA A 160 2.23 13.78 15.57
N ASP A 161 2.20 14.97 16.19
CA ASP A 161 3.09 15.35 17.30
C ASP A 161 2.72 14.66 18.64
N GLY A 162 1.68 13.82 18.64
CA GLY A 162 1.26 13.02 19.81
C GLY A 162 1.31 11.53 19.52
N THR A 163 1.48 10.71 20.55
CA THR A 163 1.42 9.24 20.43
C THR A 163 0.07 8.81 19.88
N ALA A 164 0.04 8.03 18.80
CA ALA A 164 -1.19 7.39 18.30
C ALA A 164 -1.37 6.01 18.95
N THR A 165 -2.56 5.72 19.44
CA THR A 165 -2.95 4.38 19.88
C THR A 165 -3.70 3.70 18.76
N ILE A 166 -3.29 2.49 18.38
CA ILE A 166 -3.98 1.67 17.39
C ILE A 166 -4.52 0.39 18.04
N ASP A 167 -5.70 -0.02 17.62
CA ASP A 167 -6.26 -1.35 17.86
C ASP A 167 -6.34 -2.08 16.52
N VAL A 168 -5.70 -3.25 16.43
CA VAL A 168 -5.67 -4.09 15.22
C VAL A 168 -6.43 -5.37 15.48
N THR A 169 -7.51 -5.55 14.73
CA THR A 169 -8.35 -6.73 14.74
C THR A 169 -7.96 -7.65 13.59
N PHE A 170 -7.45 -8.83 13.91
CA PHE A 170 -7.07 -9.87 12.97
C PHE A 170 -8.19 -10.92 12.86
N MET A 171 -8.77 -11.04 11.68
CA MET A 171 -9.83 -12.00 11.38
C MET A 171 -9.26 -13.14 10.54
N ARG A 172 -9.16 -14.33 11.13
CA ARG A 172 -8.56 -15.51 10.49
C ARG A 172 -9.55 -16.21 9.57
N GLU A 173 -9.04 -16.75 8.46
CA GLU A 173 -9.82 -17.65 7.62
C GLU A 173 -10.21 -18.91 8.42
N GLY A 174 -11.48 -19.31 8.34
CA GLY A 174 -12.04 -20.37 9.19
C GLY A 174 -12.58 -19.89 10.55
N GLY A 175 -12.39 -18.60 10.88
CA GLY A 175 -12.98 -17.93 12.02
C GLY A 175 -12.01 -17.70 13.18
N GLY A 176 -12.50 -16.95 14.16
CA GLY A 176 -11.74 -16.52 15.32
C GLY A 176 -10.99 -15.21 15.10
N GLU A 177 -11.07 -14.36 16.11
CA GLU A 177 -10.52 -13.01 16.11
C GLU A 177 -9.36 -12.91 17.10
N ILE A 178 -8.39 -12.05 16.80
CA ILE A 178 -7.29 -11.68 17.69
C ILE A 178 -7.22 -10.16 17.66
N VAL A 179 -7.18 -9.52 18.82
CA VAL A 179 -7.10 -8.06 18.93
C VAL A 179 -5.81 -7.70 19.64
N GLU A 180 -4.99 -6.88 18.99
CA GLU A 180 -3.75 -6.35 19.53
C GLU A 180 -3.82 -4.83 19.62
N ARG A 181 -3.17 -4.26 20.65
CA ARG A 181 -3.11 -2.81 20.87
C ARG A 181 -1.67 -2.33 20.90
N TYR A 182 -1.38 -1.26 20.17
CA TYR A 182 -0.05 -0.66 20.11
C TYR A 182 -0.10 0.85 20.30
N GLY A 183 0.96 1.40 20.91
CA GLY A 183 1.22 2.84 20.96
C GLY A 183 2.36 3.19 20.02
N ILE A 184 2.15 4.15 19.13
CA ILE A 184 3.12 4.61 18.13
C ILE A 184 3.57 6.01 18.55
N ALA A 185 4.87 6.20 18.73
CA ALA A 185 5.42 7.49 19.15
C ALA A 185 5.06 8.63 18.16
N PRO A 186 5.10 9.89 18.60
CA PRO A 186 4.97 11.03 17.70
C PRO A 186 5.99 10.97 16.55
N MET A 187 5.58 11.44 15.37
CA MET A 187 6.50 11.65 14.24
C MET A 187 7.38 10.43 13.94
N SER A 188 6.79 9.24 14.03
CA SER A 188 7.51 7.98 13.95
C SER A 188 6.74 6.98 13.12
N ARG A 189 7.36 5.84 12.90
CA ARG A 189 6.72 4.66 12.32
C ARG A 189 6.67 3.51 13.32
N PHE A 190 5.93 2.48 12.95
CA PHE A 190 5.79 1.20 13.63
C PHE A 190 5.67 0.07 12.59
N THR A 191 6.23 -1.09 12.93
CA THR A 191 6.09 -2.33 12.16
C THR A 191 5.65 -3.47 13.05
N LEU A 192 4.75 -4.29 12.51
CA LEU A 192 4.38 -5.57 13.10
C LEU A 192 4.61 -6.71 12.11
N ASP A 193 5.46 -7.68 12.49
CA ASP A 193 5.52 -9.00 11.86
C ASP A 193 4.27 -9.78 12.28
N LEU A 194 3.33 -10.03 11.37
CA LEU A 194 2.12 -10.77 11.73
C LEU A 194 2.44 -12.19 12.20
N GLY A 195 3.50 -12.82 11.67
CA GLY A 195 3.91 -14.17 12.08
C GLY A 195 4.37 -14.26 13.54
N SER A 196 4.73 -13.12 14.15
CA SER A 196 5.11 -13.03 15.55
C SER A 196 3.92 -12.90 16.51
N VAL A 197 2.73 -12.54 16.00
CA VAL A 197 1.52 -12.39 16.82
C VAL A 197 1.02 -13.79 17.23
N PRO A 198 0.81 -14.06 18.53
CA PRO A 198 0.30 -15.35 19.00
C PRO A 198 -1.01 -15.74 18.30
N GLY A 199 -1.01 -16.88 17.60
CA GLY A 199 -2.17 -17.36 16.85
C GLY A 199 -2.20 -16.98 15.37
N LEU A 200 -1.23 -16.20 14.88
CA LEU A 200 -1.05 -15.85 13.46
C LEU A 200 0.23 -16.42 12.85
N GLY A 201 0.96 -17.30 13.54
CA GLY A 201 2.23 -17.84 13.00
C GLY A 201 2.10 -18.67 11.71
N ARG A 202 0.90 -19.16 11.39
CA ARG A 202 0.53 -19.84 10.13
C ARG A 202 -0.96 -19.64 9.84
N ALA A 203 -1.32 -18.53 9.21
CA ALA A 203 -2.72 -18.17 8.98
C ALA A 203 -2.90 -17.37 7.68
N ASN A 204 -4.08 -17.54 7.08
CA ASN A 204 -4.66 -16.54 6.18
C ASN A 204 -5.53 -15.61 7.03
N VAL A 205 -5.40 -14.30 6.85
CA VAL A 205 -5.90 -13.30 7.80
C VAL A 205 -6.21 -11.99 7.10
N SER A 206 -7.32 -11.36 7.50
CA SER A 206 -7.63 -9.97 7.18
C SER A 206 -7.42 -9.08 8.41
N MET A 207 -7.20 -7.78 8.19
CA MET A 207 -6.93 -6.81 9.26
C MET A 207 -7.92 -5.66 9.20
N HIS A 208 -8.42 -5.26 10.36
CA HIS A 208 -9.10 -4.00 10.58
C HIS A 208 -8.35 -3.22 11.65
N LEU A 209 -7.83 -2.04 11.31
CA LEU A 209 -7.12 -1.15 12.20
C LEU A 209 -8.00 0.06 12.51
N THR A 210 -8.11 0.38 13.79
CA THR A 210 -8.67 1.65 14.28
C THR A 210 -7.61 2.44 15.03
N SER A 211 -7.69 3.76 15.03
CA SER A 211 -6.74 4.62 15.74
C SER A 211 -7.40 5.83 16.39
N ASP A 212 -6.87 6.23 17.54
CA ASP A 212 -7.29 7.44 18.26
C ASP A 212 -6.81 8.75 17.60
N ARG A 213 -5.89 8.65 16.63
CA ARG A 213 -5.36 9.75 15.82
C ARG A 213 -5.21 9.27 14.37
N PRO A 214 -5.32 10.15 13.37
CA PRO A 214 -5.07 9.76 11.99
C PRO A 214 -3.65 9.21 11.81
N VAL A 215 -3.54 8.00 11.28
CA VAL A 215 -2.29 7.33 10.90
C VAL A 215 -2.34 6.93 9.43
N ILE A 216 -1.21 6.56 8.86
CA ILE A 216 -1.14 5.87 7.56
C ILE A 216 -0.85 4.41 7.82
N ALA A 217 -1.60 3.51 7.19
CA ALA A 217 -1.37 2.08 7.31
C ALA A 217 -1.18 1.44 5.94
N GLU A 218 -0.13 0.61 5.85
CA GLU A 218 0.18 -0.23 4.70
C GLU A 218 0.36 -1.68 5.14
N ARG A 219 0.15 -2.59 4.19
CA ARG A 219 0.49 -4.00 4.34
C ARG A 219 1.53 -4.34 3.29
N ALA A 220 2.69 -4.82 3.75
CA ALA A 220 3.69 -5.42 2.88
C ALA A 220 3.68 -6.95 3.02
N MET A 221 4.04 -7.60 1.94
CA MET A 221 4.10 -9.04 1.80
C MET A 221 5.35 -9.43 1.05
N TYR A 222 6.03 -10.48 1.51
CA TYR A 222 7.17 -11.08 0.83
C TYR A 222 6.92 -12.58 0.74
N PHE A 223 7.05 -13.16 -0.44
CA PHE A 223 6.61 -14.53 -0.64
C PHE A 223 7.40 -15.31 -1.68
N ALA A 224 7.39 -16.64 -1.50
CA ALA A 224 7.76 -17.61 -2.53
C ALA A 224 6.51 -18.45 -2.88
N TYR A 225 5.67 -17.93 -3.77
CA TYR A 225 4.41 -18.56 -4.15
C TYR A 225 4.65 -19.92 -4.83
N ALA A 226 3.94 -20.94 -4.35
CA ALA A 226 4.14 -22.34 -4.71
C ALA A 226 5.62 -22.81 -4.59
N GLY A 227 6.40 -22.16 -3.72
CA GLY A 227 7.82 -22.45 -3.49
C GLY A 227 8.74 -22.13 -4.69
N ARG A 228 8.27 -21.36 -5.68
CA ARG A 228 9.04 -21.11 -6.92
C ARG A 228 8.92 -19.70 -7.50
N ILE A 229 7.86 -18.96 -7.19
CA ILE A 229 7.67 -17.59 -7.68
C ILE A 229 7.95 -16.66 -6.51
N GLU A 230 9.15 -16.10 -6.50
CA GLU A 230 9.55 -15.10 -5.52
C GLU A 230 8.94 -13.73 -5.88
N GLY A 231 8.62 -12.96 -4.85
CA GLY A 231 8.13 -11.61 -5.04
C GLY A 231 7.69 -10.98 -3.73
N GLY A 232 7.00 -9.87 -3.89
CA GLY A 232 6.38 -9.16 -2.79
C GLY A 232 5.31 -8.24 -3.31
N ASP A 233 4.53 -7.72 -2.38
CA ASP A 233 3.37 -6.90 -2.66
C ASP A 233 3.22 -5.86 -1.55
N VAL A 234 2.77 -4.67 -1.91
CA VAL A 234 2.43 -3.64 -0.94
C VAL A 234 1.13 -2.96 -1.32
N VAL A 235 0.28 -2.74 -0.32
CA VAL A 235 -0.99 -2.03 -0.50
C VAL A 235 -1.20 -1.03 0.62
N THR A 236 -1.81 0.10 0.27
CA THR A 236 -2.43 0.99 1.25
C THR A 236 -3.78 0.41 1.64
N GLY A 237 -4.13 0.45 2.93
CA GLY A 237 -5.44 -0.03 3.37
C GLY A 237 -6.58 0.77 2.73
N ALA A 238 -7.76 0.16 2.63
CA ALA A 238 -8.97 0.93 2.37
C ALA A 238 -9.36 1.71 3.64
N THR A 239 -9.86 2.93 3.53
CA THR A 239 -10.31 3.73 4.69
C THR A 239 -11.77 3.49 5.07
N ALA A 240 -12.52 2.78 4.22
CA ALA A 240 -13.88 2.33 4.49
C ALA A 240 -14.23 1.09 3.64
N PRO A 241 -15.11 0.21 4.13
CA PRO A 241 -15.74 -0.80 3.28
C PRO A 241 -16.66 -0.14 2.25
N SER A 242 -16.83 -0.79 1.10
CA SER A 242 -17.71 -0.35 0.01
C SER A 242 -18.60 -1.51 -0.45
N PHE A 243 -19.77 -1.17 -0.99
CA PHE A 243 -20.65 -2.13 -1.66
C PHE A 243 -20.10 -2.55 -3.03
N ASP A 244 -19.27 -1.71 -3.64
CA ASP A 244 -18.73 -1.90 -4.98
C ASP A 244 -17.21 -1.69 -4.98
N TRP A 245 -16.49 -2.68 -5.52
CA TRP A 245 -15.05 -2.65 -5.76
C TRP A 245 -14.79 -3.06 -7.21
N ARG A 246 -13.82 -2.40 -7.86
CA ARG A 246 -13.49 -2.63 -9.27
C ARG A 246 -11.98 -2.80 -9.42
N PHE A 247 -11.60 -3.77 -10.25
CA PHE A 247 -10.21 -4.06 -10.58
C PHE A 247 -10.07 -4.00 -12.10
N ALA A 248 -8.99 -3.39 -12.58
CA ALA A 248 -8.76 -3.17 -14.02
C ALA A 248 -7.97 -4.31 -14.67
N GLU A 249 -7.40 -5.21 -13.88
CA GLU A 249 -6.60 -6.33 -14.33
C GLU A 249 -7.17 -7.63 -13.76
N GLY A 250 -7.02 -8.70 -14.53
CA GLY A 250 -7.25 -10.07 -14.10
C GLY A 250 -6.95 -11.03 -15.23
N TYR A 251 -5.96 -11.92 -15.05
CA TYR A 251 -5.69 -13.01 -15.97
C TYR A 251 -5.38 -14.29 -15.19
N SER A 252 -6.20 -15.31 -15.42
CA SER A 252 -5.98 -16.66 -14.90
C SER A 252 -5.73 -17.62 -16.06
N GLY A 253 -4.54 -18.21 -16.11
CA GLY A 253 -4.14 -19.14 -17.17
C GLY A 253 -2.63 -19.28 -17.28
N GLY A 254 -2.15 -20.47 -17.67
CA GLY A 254 -0.74 -20.68 -18.06
C GLY A 254 0.31 -20.15 -17.06
N GLY A 255 0.25 -20.57 -15.79
CA GLY A 255 1.20 -20.12 -14.76
C GLY A 255 0.81 -18.85 -14.01
N PHE A 256 -0.35 -18.27 -14.32
CA PHE A 256 -0.95 -17.14 -13.60
C PHE A 256 -2.15 -17.61 -12.78
N ASP A 257 -2.11 -17.31 -11.48
CA ASP A 257 -3.21 -17.54 -10.53
C ASP A 257 -3.72 -16.18 -10.03
N THR A 258 -5.02 -15.93 -10.16
CA THR A 258 -5.66 -14.72 -9.64
C THR A 258 -6.48 -15.05 -8.41
N TRP A 259 -6.30 -14.26 -7.35
CA TRP A 259 -7.05 -14.37 -6.10
C TRP A 259 -7.87 -13.10 -5.88
N VAL A 260 -9.16 -13.26 -5.59
CA VAL A 260 -10.04 -12.16 -5.16
C VAL A 260 -10.33 -12.36 -3.68
N LEU A 261 -9.83 -11.45 -2.87
CA LEU A 261 -9.79 -11.60 -1.42
C LEU A 261 -10.84 -10.69 -0.80
N LEU A 262 -11.63 -11.24 0.10
CA LEU A 262 -12.76 -10.54 0.69
C LEU A 262 -12.67 -10.62 2.21
N MET A 263 -12.78 -9.47 2.85
CA MET A 263 -13.07 -9.39 4.28
C MET A 263 -14.52 -8.95 4.48
N ASN A 264 -15.17 -9.55 5.46
CA ASN A 264 -16.44 -9.07 5.98
C ASN A 264 -16.19 -8.52 7.40
N PRO A 265 -16.08 -7.19 7.58
CA PRO A 265 -15.85 -6.61 8.90
C PRO A 265 -17.08 -6.61 9.81
N ASN A 266 -18.22 -7.18 9.37
CA ASN A 266 -19.45 -7.21 10.16
C ASN A 266 -19.57 -8.50 10.99
N ASP A 267 -20.36 -8.42 12.06
CA ASP A 267 -20.71 -9.53 12.94
C ASP A 267 -21.72 -10.54 12.35
N ARG A 268 -22.15 -10.32 11.10
CA ARG A 268 -23.14 -11.14 10.40
C ARG A 268 -22.66 -11.57 9.03
N PRO A 269 -23.04 -12.77 8.55
CA PRO A 269 -22.73 -13.21 7.20
C PRO A 269 -23.26 -12.22 6.14
N LEU A 270 -22.46 -11.97 5.10
CA LEU A 270 -22.86 -11.25 3.90
C LEU A 270 -22.71 -12.11 2.66
N ARG A 271 -23.37 -11.72 1.57
CA ARG A 271 -23.19 -12.31 0.25
C ARG A 271 -22.50 -11.30 -0.65
N ALA A 272 -21.31 -11.64 -1.13
CA ALA A 272 -20.64 -10.90 -2.20
C ALA A 272 -20.96 -11.55 -3.56
N GLN A 273 -20.97 -10.73 -4.60
CA GLN A 273 -21.06 -11.19 -6.00
C GLN A 273 -19.81 -10.70 -6.72
N VAL A 274 -19.11 -11.61 -7.40
CA VAL A 274 -17.92 -11.29 -8.20
C VAL A 274 -18.30 -11.42 -9.66
N TYR A 275 -18.10 -10.33 -10.41
CA TYR A 275 -18.33 -10.29 -11.85
C TYR A 275 -16.99 -10.23 -12.56
N LEU A 276 -16.75 -11.15 -13.49
CA LEU A 276 -15.57 -11.19 -14.34
C LEU A 276 -15.98 -10.80 -15.76
N ASP A 277 -15.49 -9.66 -16.25
CA ASP A 277 -15.74 -9.23 -17.63
C ASP A 277 -14.72 -9.90 -18.56
N THR A 278 -15.19 -10.79 -19.45
CA THR A 278 -14.34 -11.51 -20.41
C THR A 278 -14.35 -10.86 -21.80
N GLY A 279 -14.97 -9.69 -21.98
CA GLY A 279 -14.98 -8.95 -23.24
C GLY A 279 -15.87 -9.54 -24.35
N ASP A 280 -16.61 -10.62 -24.07
CA ASP A 280 -17.56 -11.24 -25.01
C ASP A 280 -18.97 -10.63 -24.85
N THR A 281 -19.15 -9.36 -25.24
CA THR A 281 -20.49 -8.73 -25.36
C THR A 281 -20.65 -7.95 -26.65
#